data_AF-A0A7M7FZA7-F1
#
_entry.id   AF-A0A7M7FZA7-F1
#
_cell.length_a   1.000
_cell.length_b   1.000
_cell.length_c   1.000
_cell.angle_alpha   90.00
_cell.angle_beta   90.00
_cell.angle_gamma   90.00
#
_symmetry.space_group_name_H-M   'P 1'
#
loop_
_entity.id
_entity.type
_entity.pdbx_description
1 polymer ?
#
loop_
_entity_poly.entity_id
_entity_poly.type
_entity_poly.pdbx_seq_one_letter_code
_entity_poly.pdbx_strand_id
1 'polypeptide(L)'
;MGKRKNVNPEEKTYDTADIPECRERTDLEKEYRDFPEEKLWSPSEEVDTWFSDYNVMARSVLTFVQEKQGISNEEAMENACSGYAEQYITDVLHDSDYLPEVALKKLLNKELPQKLVEKWNQQDIKTFEKGFLTYWSNFGIIQRKLLPHKNVEDIVEFYYVWKRTEAGRKLKRSCTRRPRRFTMRRISAELSSISKTENILQNAAKLPPKRRGKKNTKGVRKTRPTQKKHTRAKKCSTNKRLTTKRANKT
;
A
#
# COMPACT_ATOMS: atom_id res chain seq x y z
N MET A 1 66.43 -24.13 -20.26
CA MET A 1 66.36 -23.48 -18.93
C MET A 1 65.51 -22.21 -19.02
N GLY A 2 64.20 -22.30 -18.83
CA GLY A 2 63.31 -21.12 -18.75
C GLY A 2 62.72 -21.02 -17.35
N LYS A 3 63.10 -20.00 -16.57
CA LYS A 3 62.60 -19.86 -15.18
C LYS A 3 61.11 -19.52 -15.20
N ARG A 4 60.28 -20.39 -14.62
CA ARG A 4 58.90 -20.02 -14.27
C ARG A 4 58.97 -18.84 -13.31
N LYS A 5 58.40 -17.69 -13.67
CA LYS A 5 58.16 -16.63 -12.70
C LYS A 5 57.10 -17.14 -11.72
N ASN A 6 57.40 -17.17 -10.43
CA ASN A 6 56.34 -17.28 -9.43
C ASN A 6 55.50 -16.00 -9.55
N VAL A 7 54.27 -16.14 -10.04
CA VAL A 7 53.23 -15.14 -9.77
C VAL A 7 52.93 -15.30 -8.30
N ASN A 8 53.41 -14.37 -7.49
CA ASN A 8 53.07 -14.33 -6.08
C ASN A 8 51.54 -14.16 -5.99
N PRO A 9 50.80 -14.97 -5.23
CA PRO A 9 49.38 -14.74 -5.05
C PRO A 9 49.23 -13.40 -4.34
N GLU A 10 48.63 -12.42 -5.02
CA GLU A 10 48.27 -11.15 -4.39
C GLU A 10 47.34 -11.46 -3.23
N GLU A 11 47.82 -11.23 -2.00
CA GLU A 11 46.96 -11.26 -0.83
C GLU A 11 45.90 -10.20 -1.03
N LYS A 12 44.66 -10.62 -1.23
CA LYS A 12 43.50 -9.73 -1.11
C LYS A 12 43.28 -9.41 0.36
N THR A 13 44.19 -8.60 0.91
CA THR A 13 43.87 -7.69 1.99
C THR A 13 42.57 -6.98 1.60
N TYR A 14 41.55 -7.08 2.44
CA TYR A 14 40.33 -6.32 2.23
C TYR A 14 40.70 -4.85 2.36
N ASP A 15 40.62 -4.09 1.26
CA ASP A 15 41.11 -2.73 1.20
C ASP A 15 40.51 -1.89 2.33
N THR A 16 41.37 -1.35 3.19
CA THR A 16 40.95 -0.46 4.27
C THR A 16 40.30 0.77 3.66
N ALA A 17 39.18 1.24 4.22
CA ALA A 17 38.53 2.44 3.72
C ALA A 17 39.49 3.63 3.72
N ASP A 18 39.61 4.31 2.58
CA ASP A 18 40.43 5.52 2.44
C ASP A 18 39.89 6.61 3.37
N ILE A 19 40.57 6.83 4.49
CA ILE A 19 40.24 7.88 5.45
C ILE A 19 40.70 9.22 4.85
N PRO A 20 39.80 10.20 4.62
CA PRO A 20 40.21 11.50 4.11
C PRO A 20 41.16 12.20 5.08
N GLU A 21 42.15 12.92 4.53
CA GLU A 21 43.05 13.74 5.33
C GLU A 21 42.27 14.79 6.15
N CYS A 22 42.75 15.08 7.35
CA CYS A 22 42.10 16.01 8.28
C CYS A 22 42.08 17.43 7.68
N ARG A 23 40.89 17.90 7.30
CA ARG A 23 40.67 19.26 6.80
C ARG A 23 40.55 20.24 7.98
N GLU A 24 40.94 21.48 7.75
CA GLU A 24 40.61 22.57 8.67
C GLU A 24 39.09 22.75 8.77
N ARG A 25 38.64 23.36 9.86
CA ARG A 25 37.21 23.47 10.19
C ARG A 25 36.53 24.45 9.23
N THR A 26 35.99 23.92 8.13
CA THR A 26 35.28 24.69 7.12
C THR A 26 33.93 25.21 7.60
N ASP A 27 33.47 26.25 6.92
CA ASP A 27 32.10 26.74 6.95
C ASP A 27 31.14 25.65 6.43
N LEU A 28 30.10 25.32 7.20
CA LEU A 28 29.21 24.19 6.94
C LEU A 28 28.43 24.37 5.62
N GLU A 29 28.07 25.60 5.25
CA GLU A 29 27.41 25.91 3.97
C GLU A 29 28.31 25.61 2.74
N LYS A 30 29.63 25.46 2.96
CA LYS A 30 30.59 25.06 1.92
C LYS A 30 30.82 23.55 1.90
N GLU A 31 30.70 22.89 3.05
CA GLU A 31 30.89 21.44 3.20
C GLU A 31 29.68 20.63 2.70
N TYR A 32 28.46 21.08 3.01
CA TYR A 32 27.21 20.41 2.59
C TYR A 32 26.68 20.85 1.21
N ARG A 33 27.45 21.65 0.44
CA ARG A 33 27.08 22.10 -0.91
C ARG A 33 26.67 20.96 -1.85
N ASP A 34 27.35 19.82 -1.75
CA ASP A 34 27.13 18.66 -2.62
C ASP A 34 25.97 17.76 -2.11
N PHE A 35 25.41 18.07 -0.93
CA PHE A 35 24.29 17.40 -0.28
C PHE A 35 23.20 18.43 0.09
N PRO A 36 22.45 18.98 -0.88
CA PRO A 36 21.44 20.00 -0.61
C PRO A 36 20.35 19.45 0.31
N GLU A 37 20.37 19.88 1.57
CA GLU A 37 19.35 19.58 2.58
C GLU A 37 18.23 20.63 2.55
N GLU A 38 17.00 20.17 2.77
CA GLU A 38 15.82 21.03 2.87
C GLU A 38 15.45 21.24 4.34
N LYS A 39 15.25 22.51 4.72
CA LYS A 39 14.85 22.87 6.08
C LYS A 39 13.35 22.63 6.22
N LEU A 40 12.96 21.69 7.10
CA LEU A 40 11.56 21.30 7.30
C LEU A 40 10.95 21.87 8.59
N TRP A 41 11.77 22.24 9.58
CA TRP A 41 11.29 22.75 10.86
C TRP A 41 12.35 23.60 11.58
N SER A 42 12.00 24.84 11.93
CA SER A 42 12.78 25.71 12.83
C SER A 42 11.89 26.82 13.42
N PRO A 43 11.03 26.50 14.40
CA PRO A 43 10.21 27.50 15.11
C PRO A 43 11.06 28.43 15.99
N SER A 44 10.45 29.54 16.43
CA SER A 44 10.91 30.26 17.63
C SER A 44 10.40 29.58 18.91
N GLU A 45 11.02 29.85 20.06
CA GLU A 45 10.62 29.32 21.37
C GLU A 45 9.16 29.68 21.74
N GLU A 46 8.65 30.79 21.21
CA GLU A 46 7.25 31.22 21.38
C GLU A 46 6.25 30.22 20.76
N VAL A 47 6.61 29.49 19.70
CA VAL A 47 5.71 28.57 18.99
C VAL A 47 5.21 27.45 19.89
N ASP A 48 6.08 26.92 20.75
CA ASP A 48 5.73 25.83 21.68
C ASP A 48 4.66 26.24 22.69
N THR A 49 4.43 27.54 22.91
CA THR A 49 3.39 28.06 23.81
C THR A 49 1.97 27.97 23.22
N TRP A 50 1.83 27.94 21.90
CA TRP A 50 0.53 27.98 21.20
C TRP A 50 0.34 26.87 20.14
N PHE A 51 1.38 26.10 19.82
CA PHE A 51 1.33 25.08 18.78
C PHE A 51 0.26 24.00 19.04
N SER A 52 -0.02 23.64 20.30
CA SER A 52 -1.11 22.72 20.66
C SER A 52 -2.46 23.20 20.12
N ASP A 53 -2.73 24.49 20.32
CA ASP A 53 -4.03 25.10 20.07
C ASP A 53 -4.18 25.39 18.57
N TYR A 54 -3.10 25.85 17.92
CA TYR A 54 -3.00 25.89 16.47
C TYR A 54 -3.24 24.51 15.84
N ASN A 55 -2.65 23.43 16.38
CA ASN A 55 -2.81 22.09 15.85
C ASN A 55 -4.27 21.61 15.96
N VAL A 56 -4.96 21.87 17.08
CA VAL A 56 -6.40 21.57 17.25
C VAL A 56 -7.27 22.39 16.28
N MET A 57 -6.96 23.68 16.08
CA MET A 57 -7.65 24.51 15.08
C MET A 57 -7.41 24.00 13.65
N ALA A 58 -6.18 23.64 13.32
CA ALA A 58 -5.79 23.15 12.00
C ALA A 58 -6.42 21.77 11.68
N ARG A 59 -6.50 20.86 12.66
CA ARG A 59 -7.25 19.60 12.54
C ARG A 59 -8.74 19.84 12.32
N SER A 60 -9.32 20.83 13.01
CA SER A 60 -10.73 21.23 12.81
C SER A 60 -10.97 21.79 11.41
N VAL A 61 -10.06 22.61 10.89
CA VAL A 61 -10.08 23.10 9.50
C VAL A 61 -9.97 21.96 8.49
N LEU A 62 -9.03 21.03 8.66
CA LEU A 62 -8.89 19.86 7.76
C LEU A 62 -10.14 18.97 7.74
N THR A 63 -10.83 18.82 8.86
CA THR A 63 -12.11 18.09 8.93
C THR A 63 -13.16 18.79 8.05
N PHE A 64 -13.33 20.11 8.20
CA PHE A 64 -14.29 20.91 7.43
C PHE A 64 -13.98 20.98 5.91
N VAL A 65 -12.70 21.00 5.53
CA VAL A 65 -12.29 20.99 4.11
C VAL A 65 -12.59 19.63 3.47
N GLN A 66 -12.39 18.53 4.19
CA GLN A 66 -12.74 17.17 3.72
C GLN A 66 -14.25 16.97 3.61
N GLU A 67 -15.05 17.47 4.56
CA GLU A 67 -16.52 17.43 4.48
C GLU A 67 -17.05 18.14 3.22
N LYS A 68 -16.47 19.30 2.86
CA LYS A 68 -16.78 19.99 1.61
C LYS A 68 -16.43 19.20 0.35
N GLN A 69 -15.49 18.25 0.44
CA GLN A 69 -15.13 17.32 -0.64
C GLN A 69 -16.03 16.06 -0.66
N GLY A 70 -17.02 15.97 0.24
CA GLY A 70 -18.00 14.86 0.30
C GLY A 70 -17.58 13.69 1.18
N ILE A 71 -16.51 13.83 1.96
CA ILE A 71 -16.08 12.85 2.96
C ILE A 71 -16.99 12.97 4.19
N SER A 72 -17.30 11.86 4.89
CA SER A 72 -18.14 11.93 6.10
C SER A 72 -17.37 12.58 7.26
N ASN A 73 -18.08 13.29 8.16
CA ASN A 73 -17.50 13.93 9.34
C ASN A 73 -16.61 12.98 10.18
N GLU A 74 -17.07 11.75 10.42
CA GLU A 74 -16.31 10.72 11.15
C GLU A 74 -14.98 10.37 10.46
N GLU A 75 -15.01 10.17 9.13
CA GLU A 75 -13.82 9.86 8.33
C GLU A 75 -12.88 11.06 8.17
N ALA A 76 -13.43 12.24 7.96
CA ALA A 76 -12.69 13.50 7.88
C ALA A 76 -11.93 13.78 9.19
N MET A 77 -12.56 13.48 10.34
CA MET A 77 -11.94 13.58 11.67
C MET A 77 -10.86 12.50 11.89
N GLU A 78 -11.09 11.24 11.50
CA GLU A 78 -10.06 10.19 11.56
C GLU A 78 -8.82 10.58 10.73
N ASN A 79 -9.04 11.08 9.50
CA ASN A 79 -7.98 11.55 8.60
C ASN A 79 -7.24 12.76 9.18
N ALA A 80 -7.96 13.77 9.71
CA ALA A 80 -7.35 14.96 10.32
C ALA A 80 -6.57 14.65 11.62
N CYS A 81 -6.92 13.58 12.31
CA CYS A 81 -6.17 13.07 13.47
C CYS A 81 -5.04 12.10 13.08
N SER A 82 -4.76 11.88 11.79
CA SER A 82 -3.67 11.02 11.32
C SER A 82 -2.29 11.70 11.42
N GLY A 83 -1.23 10.88 11.40
CA GLY A 83 0.15 11.39 11.33
C GLY A 83 0.46 12.14 10.03
N TYR A 84 -0.25 11.84 8.93
CA TYR A 84 -0.10 12.60 7.67
C TYR A 84 -0.77 13.97 7.75
N ALA A 85 -1.89 14.10 8.47
CA ALA A 85 -2.46 15.40 8.77
C ALA A 85 -1.56 16.21 9.70
N GLU A 86 -1.01 15.58 10.74
CA GLU A 86 -0.08 16.22 11.67
C GLU A 86 1.17 16.76 10.98
N GLN A 87 1.79 15.95 10.10
CA GLN A 87 2.89 16.40 9.25
C GLN A 87 2.45 17.54 8.31
N TYR A 88 1.33 17.40 7.58
CA TYR A 88 0.86 18.45 6.68
C TYR A 88 0.53 19.77 7.41
N ILE A 89 0.10 19.71 8.68
CA ILE A 89 -0.13 20.87 9.54
C ILE A 89 1.19 21.56 9.95
N THR A 90 2.26 20.79 10.23
CA THR A 90 3.59 21.36 10.50
C THR A 90 4.23 21.93 9.24
N ASP A 91 4.13 21.22 8.10
CA ASP A 91 4.67 21.65 6.81
C ASP A 91 4.02 22.97 6.38
N VAL A 92 2.68 23.07 6.44
CA VAL A 92 1.96 24.31 6.09
C VAL A 92 2.18 25.45 7.10
N LEU A 93 2.59 25.16 8.35
CA LEU A 93 3.01 26.19 9.30
C LEU A 93 4.43 26.69 8.97
N HIS A 94 5.35 25.79 8.60
CA HIS A 94 6.71 26.15 8.16
C HIS A 94 6.68 26.96 6.85
N ASP A 95 5.90 26.52 5.85
CA ASP A 95 5.56 27.24 4.60
C ASP A 95 5.08 28.68 4.85
N SER A 96 4.62 29.01 6.07
CA SER A 96 3.92 30.25 6.44
C SER A 96 4.67 31.09 7.47
N ASP A 97 6.00 30.92 7.59
CA ASP A 97 6.86 31.68 8.50
C ASP A 97 6.37 31.64 9.96
N TYR A 98 5.79 30.51 10.37
CA TYR A 98 5.18 30.29 11.69
C TYR A 98 3.98 31.20 12.02
N LEU A 99 3.35 31.85 11.03
CA LEU A 99 2.16 32.67 11.23
C LEU A 99 0.88 31.79 11.21
N PRO A 100 0.22 31.51 12.36
CA PRO A 100 -0.88 30.55 12.42
C PRO A 100 -2.10 30.98 11.59
N GLU A 101 -2.41 32.27 11.54
CA GLU A 101 -3.47 32.80 10.68
C GLU A 101 -3.23 32.51 9.20
N VAL A 102 -2.00 32.68 8.73
CA VAL A 102 -1.63 32.46 7.32
C VAL A 102 -1.70 30.98 7.00
N ALA A 103 -1.20 30.12 7.89
CA ALA A 103 -1.27 28.68 7.75
C ALA A 103 -2.73 28.17 7.72
N LEU A 104 -3.60 28.60 8.64
CA LEU A 104 -5.03 28.26 8.63
C LEU A 104 -5.73 28.74 7.35
N LYS A 105 -5.41 29.95 6.86
CA LYS A 105 -5.92 30.47 5.57
C LYS A 105 -5.40 29.67 4.37
N LYS A 106 -4.18 29.12 4.41
CA LYS A 106 -3.69 28.17 3.37
C LYS A 106 -4.42 26.83 3.44
N LEU A 107 -4.58 26.24 4.63
CA LEU A 107 -5.28 24.95 4.81
C LEU A 107 -6.73 24.96 4.30
N LEU A 108 -7.41 26.11 4.35
CA LEU A 108 -8.76 26.29 3.80
C LEU A 108 -8.84 26.32 2.26
N ASN A 109 -7.75 26.66 1.57
CA ASN A 109 -7.74 26.99 0.14
C ASN A 109 -6.82 26.09 -0.72
N LYS A 110 -5.83 25.42 -0.13
CA LYS A 110 -4.91 24.49 -0.80
C LYS A 110 -5.60 23.14 -0.99
N GLU A 111 -5.49 22.54 -2.18
CA GLU A 111 -5.97 21.17 -2.41
C GLU A 111 -5.26 20.20 -1.44
N LEU A 112 -6.01 19.26 -0.87
CA LEU A 112 -5.47 18.38 0.16
C LEU A 112 -4.53 17.34 -0.46
N PRO A 113 -3.36 17.05 0.17
CA PRO A 113 -2.45 16.03 -0.34
C PRO A 113 -3.16 14.68 -0.48
N GLN A 114 -2.94 13.99 -1.60
CA GLN A 114 -3.62 12.72 -1.90
C GLN A 114 -3.51 11.71 -0.74
N LYS A 115 -2.34 11.61 -0.06
CA LYS A 115 -2.15 10.73 1.11
C LYS A 115 -3.03 11.02 2.32
N LEU A 116 -3.58 12.24 2.46
CA LEU A 116 -4.52 12.59 3.52
C LEU A 116 -5.93 12.04 3.26
N VAL A 117 -6.28 11.81 1.99
CA VAL A 117 -7.63 11.44 1.52
C VAL A 117 -7.67 10.04 0.90
N GLU A 118 -6.54 9.42 0.55
CA GLU A 118 -6.47 8.14 -0.16
C GLU A 118 -6.84 6.95 0.72
N LYS A 119 -8.15 6.75 0.89
CA LYS A 119 -8.69 5.57 1.56
C LYS A 119 -8.38 4.30 0.76
N TRP A 120 -7.87 3.29 1.46
CA TRP A 120 -7.81 1.94 0.92
C TRP A 120 -9.21 1.35 0.73
N ASN A 121 -9.56 1.03 -0.52
CA ASN A 121 -10.85 0.43 -0.86
C ASN A 121 -11.10 -0.85 -0.05
N GLN A 122 -12.33 -1.08 0.42
CA GLN A 122 -12.66 -2.31 1.15
C GLN A 122 -12.37 -3.60 0.37
N GLN A 123 -12.37 -3.53 -0.97
CA GLN A 123 -11.97 -4.65 -1.84
C GLN A 123 -10.47 -4.88 -1.80
N ASP A 124 -9.67 -3.82 -1.84
CA ASP A 124 -8.21 -3.87 -1.74
C ASP A 124 -7.75 -4.32 -0.36
N ILE A 125 -8.40 -3.88 0.73
CA ILE A 125 -8.14 -4.37 2.09
C ILE A 125 -8.36 -5.88 2.20
N LYS A 126 -9.54 -6.39 1.76
CA LYS A 126 -9.85 -7.83 1.79
C LYS A 126 -8.89 -8.65 0.92
N THR A 127 -8.42 -8.05 -0.17
CA THR A 127 -7.46 -8.65 -1.12
C THR A 127 -6.04 -8.67 -0.55
N PHE A 128 -5.62 -7.60 0.14
CA PHE A 128 -4.40 -7.54 0.94
C PHE A 128 -4.42 -8.59 2.06
N GLU A 129 -5.49 -8.69 2.84
CA GLU A 129 -5.59 -9.64 3.96
C GLU A 129 -5.47 -11.10 3.48
N LYS A 130 -6.15 -11.45 2.38
CA LYS A 130 -6.00 -12.73 1.69
C LYS A 130 -4.57 -12.95 1.18
N GLY A 131 -3.93 -11.89 0.68
CA GLY A 131 -2.52 -11.88 0.28
C GLY A 131 -1.58 -12.14 1.46
N PHE A 132 -1.79 -11.48 2.58
CA PHE A 132 -0.99 -11.61 3.81
C PHE A 132 -1.12 -13.01 4.42
N LEU A 133 -2.31 -13.61 4.43
CA LEU A 133 -2.47 -15.02 4.83
C LEU A 133 -1.66 -16.00 3.95
N THR A 134 -1.54 -15.70 2.65
CA THR A 134 -0.95 -16.60 1.65
C THR A 134 0.56 -16.40 1.50
N TYR A 135 1.02 -15.15 1.45
CA TYR A 135 2.36 -14.70 1.09
C TYR A 135 3.06 -13.89 2.20
N TRP A 136 2.39 -13.66 3.35
CA TRP A 136 2.92 -12.95 4.52
C TRP A 136 3.51 -11.58 4.14
N SER A 137 4.73 -11.27 4.59
CA SER A 137 5.42 -9.99 4.32
C SER A 137 6.10 -9.94 2.94
N ASN A 138 5.74 -10.81 2.00
CA ASN A 138 6.22 -10.69 0.62
C ASN A 138 5.31 -9.77 -0.19
N PHE A 139 5.42 -8.47 0.08
CA PHE A 139 4.59 -7.44 -0.54
C PHE A 139 4.77 -7.38 -2.06
N GLY A 140 5.96 -7.69 -2.59
CA GLY A 140 6.23 -7.79 -4.05
C GLY A 140 5.58 -8.99 -4.77
N ILE A 141 5.09 -10.00 -4.03
CA ILE A 141 4.18 -11.03 -4.57
C ILE A 141 2.71 -10.59 -4.42
N ILE A 142 2.35 -9.97 -3.28
CA ILE A 142 0.98 -9.46 -3.05
C ILE A 142 0.62 -8.41 -4.11
N GLN A 143 1.52 -7.47 -4.40
CA GLN A 143 1.38 -6.47 -5.46
C GLN A 143 1.09 -7.15 -6.81
N ARG A 144 2.06 -7.86 -7.38
CA ARG A 144 1.94 -8.41 -8.74
C ARG A 144 0.86 -9.48 -8.94
N LYS A 145 0.43 -10.19 -7.88
CA LYS A 145 -0.63 -11.21 -7.98
C LYS A 145 -2.02 -10.74 -7.58
N LEU A 146 -2.16 -9.68 -6.78
CA LEU A 146 -3.42 -9.35 -6.11
C LEU A 146 -3.74 -7.84 -6.13
N LEU A 147 -2.74 -6.96 -6.12
CA LEU A 147 -2.89 -5.50 -6.11
C LEU A 147 -1.95 -4.83 -7.14
N PRO A 148 -2.06 -5.15 -8.44
CA PRO A 148 -1.14 -4.65 -9.46
C PRO A 148 -1.29 -3.14 -9.74
N HIS A 149 -2.37 -2.52 -9.23
CA HIS A 149 -2.68 -1.09 -9.31
C HIS A 149 -2.15 -0.25 -8.15
N LYS A 150 -1.44 -0.86 -7.19
CA LYS A 150 -0.73 -0.19 -6.09
C LYS A 150 0.77 -0.43 -6.20
N ASN A 151 1.58 0.47 -5.66
CA ASN A 151 3.02 0.27 -5.54
C ASN A 151 3.33 -0.64 -4.34
N VAL A 152 4.54 -1.21 -4.32
CA VAL A 152 5.01 -2.01 -3.18
C VAL A 152 5.15 -1.13 -1.93
N GLU A 153 5.49 0.15 -2.12
CA GLU A 153 5.60 1.16 -1.06
C GLU A 153 4.24 1.42 -0.39
N ASP A 154 3.18 1.74 -1.14
CA ASP A 154 1.81 1.92 -0.62
C ASP A 154 1.35 0.69 0.19
N ILE A 155 1.67 -0.52 -0.31
CA ILE A 155 1.32 -1.79 0.35
C ILE A 155 2.09 -1.99 1.67
N VAL A 156 3.36 -1.54 1.73
CA VAL A 156 4.17 -1.55 2.96
C VAL A 156 3.68 -0.51 3.96
N GLU A 157 3.42 0.72 3.49
CA GLU A 157 2.87 1.83 4.28
C GLU A 157 1.54 1.40 4.94
N PHE A 158 0.59 0.91 4.14
CA PHE A 158 -0.67 0.36 4.61
C PHE A 158 -0.48 -0.78 5.62
N TYR A 159 0.44 -1.72 5.38
CA TYR A 159 0.71 -2.81 6.33
C TYR A 159 1.14 -2.28 7.71
N TYR A 160 1.91 -1.19 7.78
CA TYR A 160 2.36 -0.62 9.05
C TYR A 160 1.24 0.03 9.86
N VAL A 161 0.23 0.60 9.20
CA VAL A 161 -1.01 1.07 9.83
C VAL A 161 -1.92 -0.11 10.17
N TRP A 162 -2.30 -0.93 9.18
CA TRP A 162 -3.22 -2.06 9.31
C TRP A 162 -2.82 -3.04 10.42
N LYS A 163 -1.53 -3.35 10.60
CA LYS A 163 -1.07 -4.30 11.65
C LYS A 163 -1.30 -3.80 13.08
N ARG A 164 -1.55 -2.50 13.29
CA ARG A 164 -1.92 -1.91 14.59
C ARG A 164 -3.42 -2.05 14.89
N THR A 165 -4.26 -2.09 13.85
CA THR A 165 -5.72 -2.16 13.97
C THR A 165 -6.22 -3.39 14.72
N GLU A 166 -7.45 -3.35 15.22
CA GLU A 166 -8.17 -4.52 15.74
C GLU A 166 -8.17 -5.69 14.75
N ALA A 167 -8.47 -5.43 13.47
CA ALA A 167 -8.55 -6.44 12.42
C ALA A 167 -7.19 -7.11 12.15
N GLY A 168 -6.14 -6.32 11.93
CA GLY A 168 -4.78 -6.83 11.70
C GLY A 168 -4.22 -7.58 12.91
N ARG A 169 -4.48 -7.11 14.14
CA ARG A 169 -4.13 -7.85 15.37
C ARG A 169 -4.91 -9.17 15.51
N LYS A 170 -6.17 -9.23 15.09
CA LYS A 170 -6.98 -10.48 15.09
C LYS A 170 -6.49 -11.46 14.01
N LEU A 171 -6.29 -11.01 12.78
CA LEU A 171 -5.83 -11.86 11.66
C LEU A 171 -4.41 -12.43 11.91
N LYS A 172 -3.51 -11.62 12.47
CA LYS A 172 -2.16 -12.05 12.85
C LYS A 172 -2.16 -13.11 13.97
N ARG A 173 -3.17 -13.10 14.87
CA ARG A 173 -3.35 -14.15 15.89
C ARG A 173 -3.98 -15.43 15.32
N SER A 174 -4.92 -15.33 14.37
CA SER A 174 -5.51 -16.52 13.72
C SER A 174 -4.49 -17.29 12.86
N CYS A 175 -3.37 -16.65 12.50
CA CYS A 175 -2.21 -17.29 11.88
C CYS A 175 -1.40 -18.19 12.85
N THR A 176 -2.06 -19.15 13.50
CA THR A 176 -1.49 -20.05 14.53
C THR A 176 -0.33 -20.92 14.06
N ARG A 177 -0.05 -20.97 12.74
CA ARG A 177 1.15 -21.57 12.17
C ARG A 177 1.71 -20.65 11.10
N ARG A 178 2.93 -20.11 11.29
CA ARG A 178 3.75 -19.68 10.14
C ARG A 178 3.89 -20.89 9.20
N PRO A 179 3.42 -20.86 7.94
CA PRO A 179 3.56 -22.01 7.06
C PRO A 179 5.05 -22.30 6.81
N ARG A 180 5.47 -23.58 6.83
CA ARG A 180 6.81 -24.03 6.36
C ARG A 180 7.01 -23.84 4.83
N ARG A 181 6.30 -22.88 4.22
CA ARG A 181 6.30 -22.58 2.78
C ARG A 181 7.29 -21.47 2.41
N PHE A 182 7.69 -20.63 3.38
CA PHE A 182 8.55 -19.46 3.20
C PHE A 182 10.06 -19.79 3.22
N THR A 183 10.49 -20.73 2.39
CA THR A 183 11.92 -20.86 2.06
C THR A 183 12.22 -20.01 0.81
N MET A 184 13.39 -19.37 0.76
CA MET A 184 13.78 -18.50 -0.37
C MET A 184 13.62 -19.18 -1.73
N ARG A 185 13.96 -20.48 -1.84
CA ARG A 185 13.77 -21.28 -3.06
C ARG A 185 12.32 -21.27 -3.57
N ARG A 186 11.32 -21.32 -2.67
CA ARG A 186 9.90 -21.31 -3.03
C ARG A 186 9.44 -19.92 -3.45
N ILE A 187 9.93 -18.88 -2.76
CA ILE A 187 9.73 -17.49 -3.15
C ILE A 187 10.28 -17.26 -4.57
N SER A 188 11.53 -17.65 -4.86
CA SER A 188 12.12 -17.54 -6.20
C SER A 188 11.35 -18.32 -7.29
N ALA A 189 10.86 -19.52 -6.96
CA ALA A 189 10.00 -20.29 -7.87
C ALA A 189 8.67 -19.57 -8.17
N GLU A 190 8.09 -18.90 -7.18
CA GLU A 190 6.84 -18.15 -7.34
C GLU A 190 7.07 -16.83 -8.10
N LEU A 191 8.12 -16.08 -7.78
CA LEU A 191 8.55 -14.86 -8.50
C LEU A 191 8.83 -15.16 -9.99
N SER A 192 9.51 -16.27 -10.29
CA SER A 192 9.82 -16.69 -11.66
C SER A 192 8.65 -17.34 -12.40
N SER A 193 7.60 -17.75 -11.69
CA SER A 193 6.32 -18.14 -12.29
C SER A 193 5.55 -16.90 -12.76
N ILE A 194 5.53 -15.84 -11.94
CA ILE A 194 4.91 -14.55 -12.29
C ILE A 194 5.60 -13.95 -13.53
N SER A 195 6.93 -13.90 -13.57
CA SER A 195 7.65 -13.34 -14.73
C SER A 195 7.47 -14.13 -16.02
N LYS A 196 7.26 -15.44 -15.95
CA LYS A 196 6.85 -16.24 -17.11
C LYS A 196 5.46 -15.85 -17.61
N THR A 197 4.49 -15.64 -16.72
CA THR A 197 3.15 -15.17 -17.13
C THR A 197 3.14 -13.75 -17.67
N GLU A 198 3.92 -12.83 -17.09
CA GLU A 198 4.10 -11.45 -17.58
C GLU A 198 4.68 -11.46 -19.02
N ASN A 199 5.72 -12.26 -19.27
CA ASN A 199 6.31 -12.40 -20.61
C ASN A 199 5.35 -13.03 -21.63
N ILE A 200 4.51 -14.00 -21.23
CA ILE A 200 3.51 -14.61 -22.12
C ILE A 200 2.46 -13.56 -22.53
N LEU A 201 1.99 -12.72 -21.60
CA LEU A 201 1.03 -11.65 -21.89
C LEU A 201 1.65 -10.55 -22.77
N GLN A 202 2.87 -10.12 -22.47
CA GLN A 202 3.66 -9.18 -23.29
C GLN A 202 3.85 -9.67 -24.74
N ASN A 203 4.12 -10.96 -24.92
CA ASN A 203 4.29 -11.54 -26.26
C ASN A 203 2.95 -11.78 -26.98
N ALA A 204 1.88 -12.11 -26.25
CA ALA A 204 0.54 -12.20 -26.83
C ALA A 204 0.01 -10.85 -27.32
N ALA A 205 0.29 -9.76 -26.60
CA ALA A 205 -0.08 -8.40 -26.99
C ALA A 205 0.66 -7.88 -28.24
N LYS A 206 1.80 -8.49 -28.61
CA LYS A 206 2.61 -8.15 -29.79
C LYS A 206 2.23 -8.93 -31.05
N LEU A 207 1.25 -9.85 -30.98
CA LEU A 207 0.79 -10.60 -32.15
C LEU A 207 -0.22 -9.77 -32.97
N PRO A 208 -0.03 -9.62 -34.30
CA PRO A 208 -0.97 -8.87 -35.14
C PRO A 208 -2.35 -9.55 -35.20
N PRO A 209 -3.44 -8.79 -35.35
CA PRO A 209 -4.79 -9.33 -35.31
C PRO A 209 -5.02 -10.34 -36.44
N LYS A 210 -5.32 -11.59 -36.08
CA LYS A 210 -5.60 -12.68 -37.04
C LYS A 210 -6.78 -12.31 -37.94
N ARG A 211 -6.50 -12.03 -39.23
CA ARG A 211 -7.51 -11.82 -40.27
C ARG A 211 -8.54 -12.95 -40.25
N ARG A 212 -9.81 -12.63 -40.00
CA ARG A 212 -10.94 -13.57 -40.11
C ARG A 212 -11.10 -14.02 -41.56
N GLY A 213 -10.66 -15.24 -41.88
CA GLY A 213 -10.97 -15.86 -43.17
C GLY A 213 -12.47 -16.10 -43.33
N LYS A 214 -13.06 -15.61 -44.43
CA LYS A 214 -14.44 -15.94 -44.82
C LYS A 214 -14.56 -17.46 -45.01
N LYS A 215 -15.43 -18.12 -44.26
CA LYS A 215 -15.94 -19.45 -44.60
C LYS A 215 -17.27 -19.28 -45.34
N ASN A 216 -17.33 -19.74 -46.59
CA ASN A 216 -18.54 -19.68 -47.40
C ASN A 216 -19.61 -20.65 -46.88
N THR A 217 -20.86 -20.30 -47.16
CA THR A 217 -22.05 -21.10 -46.82
C THR A 217 -22.38 -22.13 -47.89
N LYS A 218 -22.83 -23.32 -47.46
CA LYS A 218 -23.88 -24.18 -48.08
C LYS A 218 -23.97 -25.49 -47.27
N GLY A 219 -25.18 -26.05 -47.15
CA GLY A 219 -25.41 -27.33 -46.43
C GLY A 219 -26.68 -27.33 -45.57
N VAL A 220 -27.85 -27.39 -46.20
CA VAL A 220 -29.15 -27.50 -45.50
C VAL A 220 -29.55 -28.97 -45.36
N ARG A 221 -29.96 -29.40 -44.16
CA ARG A 221 -30.91 -30.52 -44.01
C ARG A 221 -31.81 -30.31 -42.79
N LYS A 222 -33.12 -30.52 -42.96
CA LYS A 222 -34.15 -30.35 -41.93
C LYS A 222 -34.38 -31.63 -41.14
N THR A 223 -34.62 -31.54 -39.83
CA THR A 223 -35.48 -32.48 -39.07
C THR A 223 -36.22 -31.78 -37.91
N ARG A 224 -37.45 -32.23 -37.67
CA ARG A 224 -38.40 -32.02 -36.54
C ARG A 224 -39.24 -33.32 -36.52
N PRO A 225 -40.00 -33.74 -35.48
CA PRO A 225 -40.42 -33.03 -34.26
C PRO A 225 -39.94 -33.80 -32.97
N THR A 226 -40.51 -33.80 -31.74
CA THR A 226 -41.86 -33.46 -31.19
C THR A 226 -41.80 -33.07 -29.69
N GLN A 227 -42.96 -32.96 -29.01
CA GLN A 227 -43.16 -32.35 -27.67
C GLN A 227 -43.42 -33.38 -26.53
N LYS A 228 -43.65 -32.85 -25.30
CA LYS A 228 -44.29 -33.45 -24.07
C LYS A 228 -43.32 -34.17 -23.09
N LYS A 229 -43.54 -34.24 -21.76
CA LYS A 229 -44.40 -33.49 -20.80
C LYS A 229 -44.02 -33.86 -19.33
N HIS A 230 -43.90 -32.89 -18.40
CA HIS A 230 -43.87 -33.05 -16.92
C HIS A 230 -42.85 -34.09 -16.37
N THR A 231 -42.63 -34.38 -15.06
CA THR A 231 -43.01 -33.84 -13.74
C THR A 231 -41.69 -33.55 -12.96
N ARG A 232 -41.52 -33.34 -11.63
CA ARG A 232 -42.35 -33.23 -10.40
C ARG A 232 -41.57 -32.35 -9.39
N ALA A 233 -42.22 -31.52 -8.58
CA ALA A 233 -41.53 -30.73 -7.54
C ALA A 233 -41.18 -31.56 -6.29
N LYS A 234 -40.10 -31.18 -5.58
CA LYS A 234 -39.84 -31.56 -4.18
C LYS A 234 -39.65 -30.30 -3.34
N LYS A 235 -40.59 -30.04 -2.43
CA LYS A 235 -40.39 -29.11 -1.30
C LYS A 235 -39.42 -29.75 -0.31
N CYS A 236 -38.59 -28.95 0.36
CA CYS A 236 -38.03 -29.31 1.66
C CYS A 236 -38.56 -28.33 2.70
N SER A 237 -38.95 -28.81 3.88
CA SER A 237 -39.65 -27.98 4.87
C SER A 237 -38.69 -27.18 5.73
N THR A 238 -39.12 -25.97 6.09
CA THR A 238 -38.62 -25.28 7.29
C THR A 238 -38.81 -26.13 8.53
N ASN A 239 -37.93 -25.97 9.52
CA ASN A 239 -38.35 -26.01 10.92
C ASN A 239 -37.53 -25.01 11.74
N LYS A 240 -38.22 -24.03 12.35
CA LYS A 240 -37.63 -23.14 13.37
C LYS A 240 -37.67 -23.89 14.70
N ARG A 241 -36.66 -23.72 15.56
CA ARG A 241 -36.80 -23.98 17.00
C ARG A 241 -36.31 -22.80 17.81
N LEU A 242 -37.26 -22.00 18.26
CA LEU A 242 -37.05 -20.99 19.29
C LEU A 242 -36.99 -21.68 20.65
N THR A 243 -36.06 -21.28 21.51
CA THR A 243 -36.09 -21.59 22.95
C THR A 243 -35.78 -20.33 23.72
N THR A 244 -36.83 -19.69 24.26
CA THR A 244 -36.68 -18.64 25.26
C THR A 244 -36.15 -19.22 26.57
N LYS A 245 -35.35 -18.47 27.32
CA LYS A 245 -35.17 -18.67 28.75
C LYS A 245 -35.47 -17.38 29.50
N ARG A 246 -36.02 -17.54 30.69
CA ARG A 246 -36.59 -16.49 31.54
C ARG A 246 -35.49 -15.68 32.22
N ALA A 247 -35.76 -14.40 32.47
CA ALA A 247 -35.06 -13.66 33.51
C ALA A 247 -35.52 -14.12 34.90
N ASN A 248 -34.65 -14.00 35.89
CA ASN A 248 -35.01 -13.90 37.31
C ASN A 248 -34.39 -12.61 37.86
N LYS A 249 -35.11 -11.93 38.76
CA LYS A 249 -34.56 -10.88 39.63
C LYS A 249 -34.12 -11.50 40.96
N THR A 250 -33.03 -10.98 41.49
CA THR A 250 -32.85 -10.57 42.90
C THR A 250 -31.97 -9.34 42.86
#